data_AF-A0A5C7GX64-F1
#
_entry.id   AF-A0A5C7GX64-F1
#
_cell.length_a   1.000
_cell.length_b   1.000
_cell.length_c   1.000
_cell.angle_alpha   90.00
_cell.angle_beta   90.00
_cell.angle_gamma   90.00
#
_symmetry.space_group_name_H-M   'P 1'
#
loop_
_entity.id
_entity.type
_entity.pdbx_description
1 polymer ?
#
loop_
_entity_poly.entity_id
_entity_poly.type
_entity_poly.pdbx_seq_one_letter_code
_entity_poly.pdbx_strand_id
1 'polypeptide(L)'
;MAQFLGQPFSAEEENQGVVDEIVRMCSFDHLSNLQVNKTGHVVHISHNLDIVINNSVFFRKGQAGDWENHLTAEMIQRLDHITNGKLDGSGLTFDS
;
A
#
# COMPACT_ATOMS: atom_id res chain seq x y z
N MET A 1 9.06 -6.16 -11.28
CA MET A 1 9.86 -5.21 -10.48
C MET A 1 11.34 -5.59 -10.43
N ALA A 2 11.72 -6.81 -10.02
CA ALA A 2 13.12 -7.24 -9.88
C ALA A 2 13.97 -7.03 -11.16
N GLN A 3 13.45 -7.44 -12.32
CA GLN A 3 14.08 -7.19 -13.62
C GLN A 3 14.29 -5.69 -13.91
N PHE A 4 13.30 -4.85 -13.61
CA PHE A 4 13.38 -3.40 -13.81
C PHE A 4 14.47 -2.76 -12.93
N LEU A 5 14.71 -3.31 -11.75
CA LEU A 5 15.82 -2.91 -10.86
C LEU A 5 17.18 -3.47 -11.30
N GLY A 6 17.26 -4.18 -12.43
CA GLY A 6 18.48 -4.82 -12.91
C GLY A 6 18.90 -6.04 -12.08
N GLN A 7 17.99 -6.62 -11.30
CA GLN A 7 18.20 -7.81 -10.47
C GLN A 7 17.13 -8.86 -10.79
N PRO A 8 17.10 -9.42 -12.02
CA PRO A 8 16.13 -10.45 -12.37
C PRO A 8 16.36 -11.71 -11.54
N PHE A 9 15.28 -12.42 -11.22
CA PHE A 9 15.38 -13.75 -10.62
C PHE A 9 15.96 -14.75 -11.62
N SER A 10 16.77 -15.67 -11.12
CA SER A 10 17.22 -16.84 -11.85
C SER A 10 16.13 -17.92 -11.88
N ALA A 11 16.21 -18.81 -12.87
CA ALA A 11 15.28 -19.95 -12.94
C ALA A 11 15.35 -20.85 -11.69
N GLU A 12 16.52 -20.92 -11.04
CA GLU A 12 16.67 -21.67 -9.79
C GLU A 12 15.92 -21.01 -8.64
N GLU A 13 16.03 -19.68 -8.48
CA GLU A 13 15.28 -18.94 -7.46
C GLU A 13 13.76 -19.03 -7.67
N GLU A 14 13.32 -18.98 -8.94
CA GLU A 14 11.91 -19.18 -9.29
C GLU A 14 11.45 -20.61 -8.93
N ASN A 15 12.23 -21.64 -9.30
CA ASN A 15 11.92 -23.04 -8.99
C ASN A 15 11.94 -23.34 -7.48
N GLN A 16 12.77 -22.63 -6.72
CA GLN A 16 12.83 -22.71 -5.26
C GLN A 16 11.71 -21.92 -4.56
N GLY A 17 10.89 -21.17 -5.32
CA GLY A 17 9.77 -20.40 -4.77
C GLY A 17 10.18 -19.11 -4.06
N VAL A 18 11.39 -18.59 -4.33
CA VAL A 18 11.89 -17.34 -3.71
C VAL A 18 10.94 -16.17 -3.96
N VAL A 19 10.34 -16.10 -5.15
CA VAL A 19 9.37 -15.07 -5.52
C VAL A 19 8.14 -15.12 -4.62
N ASP A 20 7.57 -16.32 -4.42
CA ASP A 20 6.41 -16.53 -3.55
C ASP A 20 6.72 -16.23 -2.09
N GLU A 21 7.94 -16.56 -1.64
CA GLU A 21 8.40 -16.21 -0.30
C GLU A 21 8.48 -14.69 -0.12
N ILE A 22 9.02 -13.95 -1.09
CA ILE A 22 9.07 -12.47 -1.05
C ILE A 22 7.65 -11.90 -1.01
N VAL A 23 6.75 -12.39 -1.87
CA VAL A 23 5.33 -11.96 -1.88
C VAL A 23 4.68 -12.21 -0.52
N ARG A 24 4.90 -13.39 0.08
CA ARG A 24 4.39 -13.73 1.41
C ARG A 24 4.96 -12.81 2.49
N MET A 25 6.28 -12.57 2.48
CA MET A 25 6.95 -11.69 3.44
C MET A 25 6.51 -10.23 3.32
N CYS A 26 6.25 -9.76 2.09
CA CYS A 26 5.79 -8.40 1.83
C CYS A 26 4.25 -8.23 1.90
N SER A 27 3.51 -9.32 2.15
CA SER A 27 2.05 -9.27 2.24
C SER A 27 1.58 -8.38 3.40
N PHE A 28 0.41 -7.75 3.23
CA PHE A 28 -0.21 -6.95 4.29
C PHE A 28 -0.40 -7.78 5.57
N ASP A 29 -0.89 -9.01 5.43
CA ASP A 29 -1.13 -9.91 6.56
C ASP A 29 0.17 -10.23 7.30
N HIS A 30 1.26 -10.54 6.61
CA HIS A 30 2.54 -10.80 7.28
C HIS A 30 3.06 -9.55 7.98
N LEU A 31 3.18 -8.43 7.25
CA LEU A 31 3.78 -7.20 7.77
C LEU A 31 2.96 -6.59 8.92
N SER A 32 1.64 -6.53 8.81
CA SER A 32 0.77 -6.00 9.88
C SER A 32 0.80 -6.84 11.16
N ASN A 33 1.20 -8.12 11.05
CA ASN A 33 1.27 -9.03 12.19
C ASN A 33 2.65 -9.11 12.87
N LEU A 34 3.68 -8.48 12.32
CA LEU A 34 5.00 -8.39 12.95
C LEU A 34 4.94 -7.56 14.23
N GLN A 35 5.66 -7.99 15.27
CA GLN A 35 5.66 -7.32 16.58
C GLN A 35 6.06 -5.85 16.49
N VAL A 36 7.09 -5.54 15.70
CA VAL A 36 7.54 -4.16 15.47
C VAL A 36 6.46 -3.26 14.86
N ASN A 37 5.53 -3.82 14.08
CA ASN A 37 4.45 -3.07 13.46
C ASN A 37 3.19 -3.00 14.33
N LYS A 38 3.04 -3.88 15.33
CA LYS A 38 1.93 -3.84 16.28
C LYS A 38 2.18 -2.93 17.47
N THR A 39 3.41 -2.98 18.02
CA THR A 39 3.74 -2.34 19.30
C THR A 39 4.92 -1.38 19.22
N GLY A 40 5.67 -1.40 18.11
CA GLY A 40 6.72 -0.42 17.86
C GLY A 40 6.15 0.96 17.58
N HIS A 41 7.03 1.95 17.64
CA HIS A 41 6.71 3.34 17.33
C HIS A 41 7.91 4.01 16.65
N VAL A 42 7.63 5.04 15.87
CA VAL A 42 8.63 5.97 15.36
C VAL A 42 8.50 7.28 16.12
N VAL A 43 9.64 7.89 16.45
CA VAL A 43 9.68 9.25 16.98
C VAL A 43 9.95 10.17 15.80
N HIS A 44 8.94 10.96 15.43
CA HIS A 44 9.09 12.00 14.43
C HIS A 44 9.54 13.28 15.13
N ILE A 45 10.80 13.64 14.92
CA ILE A 45 11.40 14.85 15.48
C ILE A 45 11.22 15.97 14.46
N SER A 46 10.34 16.92 14.75
CA SER A 46 10.19 18.14 13.95
C SER A 46 10.20 19.35 14.86
N HIS A 47 11.05 20.33 14.56
CA HIS A 47 11.19 21.65 15.19
C HIS A 47 10.32 21.87 16.44
N ASN A 48 10.86 21.44 17.59
CA ASN A 48 10.35 21.62 18.96
C ASN A 48 9.15 20.74 19.40
N LEU A 49 8.76 19.72 18.63
CA LEU A 49 7.77 18.73 19.06
C LEU A 49 8.24 17.31 18.72
N ASP A 50 8.37 16.47 19.74
CA ASP A 50 8.58 15.04 19.57
C ASP A 50 7.21 14.35 19.49
N ILE A 51 6.88 13.84 18.30
CA ILE A 51 5.62 13.10 18.08
C ILE A 51 5.95 11.61 18.05
N VAL A 52 5.38 10.87 18.99
CA VAL A 52 5.44 9.41 18.99
C VAL A 52 4.29 8.87 18.15
N ILE A 53 4.61 8.14 17.10
CA ILE A 53 3.64 7.51 16.19
C ILE A 53 3.77 6.00 16.33
N ASN A 54 2.72 5.34 16.82
CA ASN A 54 2.68 3.87 16.86
C ASN A 54 2.69 3.31 15.43
N ASN A 55 3.50 2.29 15.17
CA ASN A 55 3.63 1.73 13.83
C ASN A 55 2.34 1.09 13.32
N SER A 56 1.43 0.70 14.21
CA SER A 56 0.15 0.07 13.86
C SER A 56 -0.75 0.99 13.04
N VAL A 57 -0.59 2.31 13.14
CA VAL A 57 -1.40 3.26 12.35
C VAL A 57 -1.13 3.19 10.84
N PHE A 58 0.05 2.68 10.44
CA PHE A 58 0.39 2.49 9.03
C PHE A 58 -0.30 1.25 8.42
N PHE A 59 -0.83 0.33 9.24
CA PHE A 59 -1.45 -0.93 8.80
C PHE A 59 -2.94 -0.99 9.15
N ARG A 60 -3.77 -0.22 8.41
CA ARG A 60 -5.20 -0.06 8.72
C ARG A 60 -6.10 -1.24 8.32
N LYS A 61 -6.34 -1.42 7.02
CA LYS A 61 -7.17 -2.52 6.46
C LYS A 61 -6.52 -3.24 5.28
N GLY A 62 -5.72 -2.54 4.46
CA GLY A 62 -5.08 -3.15 3.29
C GLY A 62 -6.06 -3.62 2.21
N GLN A 63 -7.24 -3.01 2.11
CA GLN A 63 -8.34 -3.45 1.24
C GLN A 63 -8.70 -2.39 0.22
N ALA A 64 -8.91 -2.81 -1.04
CA ALA A 64 -9.58 -2.01 -2.06
C ALA A 64 -11.08 -1.87 -1.75
N GLY A 65 -11.71 -0.78 -2.17
CA GLY A 65 -13.15 -0.53 -1.97
C GLY A 65 -13.55 0.03 -0.60
N ASP A 66 -12.65 0.08 0.39
CA ASP A 66 -13.03 0.55 1.73
C ASP A 66 -13.49 2.02 1.78
N TRP A 67 -13.23 2.81 0.73
CA TRP A 67 -13.76 4.17 0.59
C TRP A 67 -15.29 4.23 0.62
N GLU A 68 -15.98 3.16 0.20
CA GLU A 68 -17.45 3.05 0.26
C GLU A 68 -18.00 3.17 1.70
N ASN A 69 -17.20 2.77 2.69
CA ASN A 69 -17.60 2.86 4.10
C ASN A 69 -17.49 4.29 4.68
N HIS A 70 -16.88 5.22 3.93
CA HIS A 70 -16.59 6.58 4.43
C HIS A 70 -17.20 7.68 3.56
N LEU A 71 -17.50 7.41 2.29
CA LEU A 71 -17.99 8.39 1.32
C LEU A 71 -19.46 8.19 1.01
N THR A 72 -20.20 9.30 0.87
CA THR A 72 -21.58 9.26 0.36
C THR A 72 -21.58 9.08 -1.16
N ALA A 73 -22.68 8.57 -1.71
CA ALA A 73 -22.84 8.40 -3.16
C ALA A 73 -22.56 9.70 -3.96
N GLU A 74 -22.97 10.85 -3.42
CA GLU A 74 -22.69 12.16 -4.02
C GLU A 74 -21.19 12.48 -4.07
N MET A 75 -20.46 12.22 -2.98
CA MET A 75 -19.01 12.45 -2.91
C MET A 75 -18.27 11.55 -3.90
N ILE A 76 -18.71 10.30 -4.04
CA ILE A 76 -18.15 9.31 -4.96
C ILE A 76 -18.33 9.80 -6.41
N GLN A 77 -19.56 10.09 -6.81
CA GLN A 77 -19.86 10.61 -8.16
C GLN A 77 -19.07 11.88 -8.49
N ARG A 78 -18.91 12.78 -7.51
CA ARG A 78 -18.12 13.98 -7.68
C ARG A 78 -16.64 13.67 -7.91
N LEU A 79 -16.07 12.73 -7.15
CA LEU A 79 -14.67 12.31 -7.33
C LEU A 79 -14.46 11.59 -8.67
N ASP A 80 -15.39 10.72 -9.08
CA ASP A 80 -15.33 10.04 -10.37
C ASP A 80 -15.34 11.03 -11.53
N HIS A 81 -16.22 12.04 -11.47
CA HIS A 81 -16.27 13.10 -12.48
C HIS A 81 -14.95 13.87 -12.57
N ILE A 82 -14.36 14.23 -11.42
CA ILE A 82 -13.07 14.93 -11.37
C ILE A 82 -11.95 14.06 -11.94
N THR A 83 -11.88 12.79 -11.52
CA THR A 83 -10.85 11.84 -11.95
C THR A 83 -10.92 11.62 -13.46
N ASN A 84 -12.10 11.33 -14.00
CA ASN A 84 -12.32 11.14 -15.44
C ASN A 84 -11.94 12.41 -16.21
N GLY A 85 -12.36 13.59 -15.75
CA GLY A 85 -12.02 14.85 -16.43
C GLY A 85 -10.53 15.21 -16.37
N LYS A 86 -9.80 14.82 -15.32
CA LYS A 86 -8.36 15.11 -15.17
C LYS A 86 -7.45 14.09 -15.82
N LEU A 87 -7.90 12.85 -15.94
CA LEU A 87 -7.13 11.74 -16.50
C LEU A 87 -7.54 11.41 -17.95
N ASP A 88 -8.53 12.10 -18.51
CA ASP A 88 -8.90 11.95 -19.91
C ASP A 88 -7.69 12.15 -20.84
N GLY A 89 -7.56 11.26 -21.83
CA GLY A 89 -6.43 11.24 -22.76
C GLY A 89 -5.08 10.75 -22.18
N SER A 90 -4.98 10.45 -20.89
CA SER A 90 -3.73 9.90 -20.29
C SER A 90 -3.50 8.41 -20.61
N GLY A 91 -4.54 7.71 -21.07
CA GLY A 91 -4.52 6.25 -21.26
C GLY A 91 -4.73 5.45 -19.96
N LEU A 92 -4.95 6.12 -18.82
CA LEU A 92 -5.25 5.48 -17.55
C LEU A 92 -6.76 5.23 -17.39
N THR A 93 -7.10 4.01 -16.96
CA THR A 93 -8.44 3.62 -16.53
C THR A 93 -8.32 2.88 -15.20
N PHE A 94 -9.23 3.15 -14.26
CA PHE A 94 -9.22 2.52 -12.95
C PHE A 94 -10.52 1.74 -12.76
N ASP A 95 -10.40 0.53 -12.26
CA ASP A 95 -11.54 -0.26 -11.83
C ASP A 95 -12.09 0.31 -10.52
N SER A 96 -13.43 0.32 -10.39
CA SER A 96 -14.12 0.67 -9.15
C SER A 96 -14.23 -0.56 -8.25
#